data_AF-A0A7V2F441-F1
#
_entry.id   AF-A0A7V2F441-F1
#
_cell.length_a   1.000
_cell.length_b   1.000
_cell.length_c   1.000
_cell.angle_alpha   90.00
_cell.angle_beta   90.00
_cell.angle_gamma   90.00
#
_symmetry.space_group_name_H-M   'P 1'
#
loop_
_entity.id
_entity.type
_entity.pdbx_description
1 polymer ?
#
loop_
_entity_poly.entity_id
_entity_poly.type
_entity_poly.pdbx_seq_one_letter_code
_entity_poly.pdbx_strand_id
1 'polypeptide(L)'
;RTIPIEPGQAVFLPNHTNGKNYPIYVKVTGRERVSVPAGEFDCLVVEPVLETSSIFEHKGKLTIWMTDDTVRMPVLLRSKVIVGAFEAVLKEFTLSTEAPRVLGRAESGGDGR
;
A
#
# COMPACT_ATOMS: atom_id res chain seq x y z
N ARG A 1 -19.51 3.71 -8.21
CA ARG A 1 -20.13 3.54 -6.88
C ARG A 1 -19.01 3.45 -5.87
N THR A 2 -18.96 4.36 -4.90
CA THR A 2 -17.92 4.45 -3.87
C THR A 2 -18.19 3.40 -2.80
N ILE A 3 -17.20 2.57 -2.49
CA ILE A 3 -17.30 1.57 -1.41
C ILE A 3 -17.06 2.34 -0.10
N PRO A 4 -18.03 2.37 0.83
CA PRO A 4 -17.80 2.96 2.15
C PRO A 4 -16.79 2.10 2.89
N ILE A 5 -15.66 2.68 3.26
CA ILE A 5 -14.61 2.01 4.02
C ILE A 5 -14.81 2.34 5.50
N GLU A 6 -15.10 1.31 6.29
CA GLU A 6 -15.20 1.41 7.76
C GLU A 6 -13.81 1.29 8.42
N PRO A 7 -13.57 1.96 9.56
CA PRO A 7 -12.34 1.79 10.33
C PRO A 7 -12.11 0.30 10.67
N GLY A 8 -10.98 -0.25 10.23
CA GLY A 8 -10.66 -1.69 10.37
C GLY A 8 -10.81 -2.53 9.11
N GLN A 9 -11.26 -1.96 7.99
CA GLN A 9 -11.39 -2.68 6.73
C GLN A 9 -10.02 -2.97 6.09
N ALA A 10 -9.76 -4.25 5.81
CA ALA A 10 -8.57 -4.73 5.13
C ALA A 10 -8.59 -4.40 3.62
N VAL A 11 -7.48 -3.92 3.08
CA VAL A 11 -7.27 -3.72 1.64
C VAL A 11 -6.12 -4.62 1.19
N PHE A 12 -6.34 -5.42 0.14
CA PHE A 12 -5.31 -6.30 -0.44
C PHE A 12 -4.30 -5.49 -1.26
N LEU A 13 -3.06 -5.44 -0.79
CA LEU A 13 -1.91 -4.92 -1.55
C LEU A 13 -1.09 -6.08 -2.12
N PRO A 14 -0.97 -6.24 -3.45
CA PRO A 14 -0.09 -7.24 -4.03
C PRO A 14 1.37 -6.86 -3.76
N ASN A 15 2.06 -7.64 -2.92
CA ASN A 15 3.48 -7.49 -2.64
C ASN A 15 4.29 -8.39 -3.59
N HIS A 16 5.21 -7.83 -4.38
CA HIS A 16 6.00 -8.56 -5.37
C HIS A 16 7.46 -8.72 -4.92
N THR A 17 7.68 -9.48 -3.85
CA THR A 17 9.01 -9.91 -3.41
C THR A 17 9.09 -11.44 -3.45
N ASN A 18 10.01 -12.01 -4.22
CA ASN A 18 10.28 -13.47 -4.32
C ASN A 18 9.12 -14.37 -4.82
N GLY A 19 8.25 -13.88 -5.70
CA GLY A 19 7.25 -14.72 -6.38
C GLY A 19 6.16 -15.28 -5.45
N LYS A 20 6.01 -14.72 -4.25
CA LYS A 20 4.96 -15.06 -3.29
C LYS A 20 4.09 -13.84 -3.05
N ASN A 21 2.81 -13.95 -3.41
CA ASN A 21 1.80 -12.96 -3.07
C ASN A 21 1.41 -13.16 -1.60
N TYR A 22 1.88 -12.27 -0.73
CA TYR A 22 1.41 -12.22 0.65
C TYR A 22 0.33 -11.14 0.75
N PRO A 23 -0.88 -11.46 1.25
CA PRO A 23 -1.85 -10.42 1.57
C PRO A 23 -1.25 -9.53 2.66
N ILE A 24 -1.04 -8.25 2.35
CA ILE A 24 -0.79 -7.25 3.38
C ILE A 24 -2.16 -6.77 3.83
N TYR A 25 -2.53 -7.07 5.07
CA TYR A 25 -3.69 -6.47 5.70
C TYR A 25 -3.32 -5.03 6.07
N VAL A 26 -4.25 -4.10 5.92
CA VAL A 26 -4.07 -2.73 6.38
C VAL A 26 -5.26 -2.33 7.23
N LYS A 27 -5.01 -1.60 8.31
CA LYS A 27 -6.04 -0.98 9.15
C LYS A 27 -6.12 0.49 8.78
N VAL A 28 -7.31 0.94 8.37
CA VAL A 28 -7.60 2.37 8.23
C VAL A 28 -7.70 2.98 9.64
N THR A 29 -6.85 3.95 9.93
CA THR A 29 -6.76 4.64 11.22
C THR A 29 -7.38 6.03 11.21
N GLY A 30 -7.63 6.61 10.03
CA GLY A 30 -8.27 7.92 9.93
C GLY A 30 -8.35 8.46 8.49
N ARG A 31 -8.77 9.72 8.39
CA ARG A 31 -8.75 10.52 7.17
C ARG A 31 -8.04 11.83 7.44
N GLU A 32 -7.13 12.22 6.54
CA GLU A 32 -6.35 13.45 6.66
C GLU A 32 -6.19 14.11 5.30
N ARG A 33 -6.26 15.45 5.24
CA ARG A 33 -5.84 16.21 4.07
C ARG A 33 -4.33 16.44 4.15
N VAL A 34 -3.60 15.99 3.15
CA VAL A 34 -2.13 16.03 3.10
C VAL A 34 -1.67 16.91 1.94
N SER A 35 -0.74 17.83 2.22
CA SER A 35 -0.09 18.68 1.23
C SER A 35 1.33 18.16 0.96
N VAL A 36 1.64 17.87 -0.30
CA VAL A 36 2.94 17.39 -0.79
C VAL A 36 3.31 18.16 -2.07
N PRO A 37 4.55 18.07 -2.57
CA PRO A 37 4.92 18.77 -3.81
C PRO A 37 4.07 18.39 -5.03
N ALA A 38 3.49 17.19 -5.05
CA ALA A 38 2.57 16.75 -6.10
C ALA A 38 1.16 17.38 -6.00
N GLY A 39 0.84 18.11 -4.92
CA GLY A 39 -0.47 18.73 -4.68
C GLY A 39 -1.06 18.43 -3.30
N GLU A 40 -2.36 18.73 -3.15
CA GLU A 40 -3.13 18.43 -1.93
C GLU A 40 -4.10 17.28 -2.18
N PHE A 41 -4.16 16.35 -1.24
CA PHE A 41 -4.95 15.13 -1.37
C PHE A 41 -5.73 14.84 -0.08
N ASP A 42 -7.02 14.52 -0.23
CA ASP A 42 -7.78 13.89 0.84
C ASP A 42 -7.36 12.41 0.90
N CYS A 43 -6.84 11.97 2.04
CA CYS A 43 -6.19 10.67 2.20
C CYS A 43 -6.87 9.81 3.25
N LEU A 44 -6.91 8.50 3.02
CA LEU A 44 -7.01 7.50 4.07
C LEU A 44 -5.64 7.29 4.72
N VAL A 45 -5.60 7.30 6.04
CA VAL A 45 -4.41 6.93 6.82
C VAL A 45 -4.51 5.45 7.13
N VAL A 46 -3.48 4.69 6.77
CA VAL A 46 -3.46 3.24 6.98
C VAL A 46 -2.18 2.77 7.65
N GLU A 47 -2.31 1.72 8.46
CA GLU A 47 -1.21 0.99 9.07
C GLU A 47 -1.25 -0.46 8.60
N PRO A 48 -0.14 -1.04 8.10
CA PRO A 48 -0.11 -2.44 7.75
C PRO A 48 -0.19 -3.32 8.99
N VAL A 49 -1.01 -4.35 8.92
CA VAL A 49 -1.12 -5.44 9.88
C VAL A 49 -0.32 -6.60 9.30
N LEU A 50 0.84 -6.86 9.89
CA LEU A 50 1.68 -8.01 9.52
C LEU A 50 1.23 -9.21 10.36
N GLU A 51 0.68 -10.24 9.71
CA GLU A 51 0.49 -11.54 10.34
C GLU A 51 1.82 -12.30 10.31
N THR A 52 2.63 -12.20 11.37
CA THR A 52 3.83 -13.03 11.51
C THR A 52 3.77 -13.84 12.81
N SER A 53 3.93 -15.16 12.67
CA SER A 53 3.94 -16.15 13.76
C SER A 53 5.34 -16.44 14.31
N SER A 54 6.33 -15.54 14.16
CA SER A 54 7.70 -15.82 14.59
C SER A 54 8.50 -14.56 14.90
N ILE A 55 8.73 -14.35 16.20
CA ILE A 55 9.93 -13.82 16.91
C ILE A 55 10.51 -12.46 16.50
N PHE A 56 10.22 -11.93 15.32
CA PHE A 56 10.48 -10.54 14.97
C PHE A 56 9.23 -9.74 15.28
N GLU A 57 9.09 -9.34 16.56
CA GLU A 57 8.35 -8.13 16.90
C GLU A 57 8.91 -7.03 16.01
N HIS A 58 8.22 -6.72 14.91
CA HIS A 58 8.58 -5.58 14.07
C HIS A 58 8.31 -4.33 14.90
N LYS A 59 9.33 -3.86 15.64
CA LYS A 59 9.29 -2.66 16.51
C LYS A 59 9.26 -1.36 15.70
N GLY A 60 8.51 -1.37 14.61
CA GLY A 60 8.41 -0.31 13.62
C GLY A 60 6.97 -0.02 13.28
N LYS A 61 6.55 1.22 13.54
CA LYS A 61 5.26 1.72 13.07
C LYS A 61 5.43 2.29 11.66
N LEU A 62 4.77 1.71 10.66
CA LEU A 62 4.67 2.28 9.32
C LEU A 62 3.27 2.87 9.15
N THR A 63 3.22 4.14 8.77
CA THR A 63 1.97 4.83 8.42
C THR A 63 2.03 5.25 6.97
N ILE A 64 0.96 4.97 6.23
CA ILE A 64 0.84 5.25 4.80
C ILE A 64 -0.41 6.09 4.61
N TRP A 65 -0.28 7.22 3.90
CA TRP A 65 -1.41 8.02 3.45
C TRP A 65 -1.66 7.68 1.98
N MET A 66 -2.87 7.21 1.69
CA MET A 66 -3.31 6.88 0.33
C MET A 66 -4.48 7.78 -0.06
N THR A 67 -4.59 8.19 -1.32
CA THR A 67 -5.74 8.98 -1.79
C THR A 67 -7.07 8.32 -1.43
N ASP A 68 -8.06 9.11 -1.02
CA ASP A 68 -9.43 8.64 -0.79
C ASP A 68 -10.26 8.55 -2.09
N ASP A 69 -9.70 7.86 -3.09
CA ASP A 69 -10.33 7.60 -4.38
C ASP A 69 -10.25 6.10 -4.74
N THR A 70 -10.62 5.73 -5.97
CA THR A 70 -10.55 4.34 -6.42
C THR A 70 -9.14 3.86 -6.75
N VAL A 71 -8.21 4.78 -6.97
CA VAL A 71 -6.81 4.49 -7.33
C VAL A 71 -5.97 4.15 -6.09
N ARG A 72 -6.31 4.75 -4.93
CA ARG A 72 -5.61 4.52 -3.64
C ARG A 72 -4.11 4.75 -3.76
N MET A 73 -3.73 5.81 -4.46
CA MET A 73 -2.34 6.17 -4.72
C MET A 73 -1.63 6.56 -3.41
N PRO A 74 -0.43 6.01 -3.10
CA PRO A 74 0.35 6.46 -1.95
C PRO A 74 0.83 7.91 -2.12
N VAL A 75 0.55 8.75 -1.13
CA VAL A 75 0.90 10.19 -1.10
C VAL A 75 2.07 10.45 -0.16
N LEU A 76 2.08 9.79 1.00
CA LEU A 76 3.08 9.95 2.05
C LEU A 76 3.30 8.62 2.78
N LEU A 77 4.55 8.31 3.12
CA LEU A 77 4.90 7.20 4.00
C LEU A 77 5.80 7.72 5.12
N ARG A 78 5.53 7.29 6.35
CA ARG A 78 6.38 7.56 7.51
C ARG A 78 6.65 6.29 8.29
N SER A 79 7.92 5.99 8.52
CA SER A 79 8.32 4.94 9.45
C SER A 79 8.83 5.54 10.76
N LYS A 80 8.41 4.95 11.87
CA LYS A 80 8.97 5.19 13.20
C LYS A 80 9.47 3.84 13.73
N VAL A 81 10.76 3.57 13.53
CA VAL A 81 11.45 2.40 14.11
C VAL A 81 12.43 2.88 15.19
N ILE A 82 12.82 1.97 16.09
CA ILE A 82 13.81 2.27 17.15
C ILE A 82 15.17 2.67 16.54
N VAL A 83 15.52 2.10 15.38
CA VAL A 83 16.78 2.36 14.66
C VAL A 83 16.50 3.17 13.39
N GLY A 84 15.97 4.37 13.55
CA GLY A 84 15.80 5.36 12.48
C GLY A 84 14.36 5.71 12.10
N ALA A 85 14.21 6.70 11.23
CA ALA A 85 12.95 7.08 10.63
C ALA A 85 13.22 7.43 9.17
N PHE A 86 12.33 7.03 8.28
CA PHE A 86 12.33 7.51 6.90
C PHE A 86 10.97 8.06 6.54
N GLU A 87 10.99 9.08 5.70
CA GLU A 87 9.82 9.70 5.10
C GLU A 87 9.95 9.59 3.58
N ALA A 88 8.89 9.15 2.92
CA ALA A 88 8.78 9.20 1.46
C ALA A 88 7.57 10.05 1.09
N VAL A 89 7.79 11.04 0.23
CA VAL A 89 6.79 12.05 -0.15
C VAL A 89 6.58 12.02 -1.65
N LEU A 90 5.33 11.98 -2.09
CA LEU A 90 5.00 12.06 -3.51
C LEU A 90 5.41 13.41 -4.09
N LYS A 91 6.30 13.39 -5.09
CA LYS A 91 6.79 14.58 -5.78
C LYS A 91 5.99 14.89 -7.04
N GLU A 92 5.75 13.87 -7.86
CA GLU A 92 5.04 13.96 -9.13
C GLU A 92 4.35 12.62 -9.40
N PHE A 93 3.28 12.65 -10.22
CA PHE A 93 2.61 11.44 -10.68
C PHE A 93 2.01 11.66 -12.07
N THR A 94 1.73 10.57 -12.76
CA THR A 94 0.93 10.57 -13.99
C THR A 94 -0.03 9.40 -13.92
N LEU A 95 -1.31 9.67 -14.13
CA LEU A 95 -2.30 8.61 -14.20
C LEU A 95 -2.19 7.93 -15.56
N SER A 96 -1.98 6.61 -15.54
CA SER A 96 -2.08 5.81 -16.76
C SER A 96 -3.54 5.68 -17.17
N THR A 97 -3.80 5.78 -18.47
CA THR A 97 -5.09 5.41 -19.07
C THR A 97 -5.15 3.92 -19.42
N GLU A 98 -4.02 3.21 -19.34
CA GLU A 98 -3.97 1.76 -19.50
C GLU A 98 -4.52 1.06 -18.26
N ALA A 99 -5.27 -0.02 -18.46
CA ALA A 99 -5.65 -0.90 -17.37
C ALA A 99 -4.41 -1.33 -16.58
N PRO A 100 -4.48 -1.43 -15.23
CA PRO A 100 -3.37 -1.91 -14.44
C PRO A 100 -2.86 -3.22 -15.04
N ARG A 101 -1.58 -3.24 -15.43
CA ARG A 101 -0.95 -4.48 -15.87
C ARG A 101 -0.83 -5.34 -14.62
N VAL A 102 -1.86 -6.15 -14.37
CA VAL A 102 -1.70 -7.33 -13.51
C VAL A 102 -0.63 -8.14 -14.23
N LEU A 103 0.57 -8.20 -13.64
CA LEU A 103 1.65 -9.03 -14.15
C LEU A 103 1.11 -10.46 -14.19
N GLY A 104 0.62 -10.84 -15.37
CA GLY A 104 0.07 -12.16 -15.62
C GLY A 104 1.15 -13.17 -15.27
N ARG A 105 0.76 -14.17 -14.47
CA ARG A 105 1.51 -15.41 -14.30
C ARG A 105 2.08 -15.79 -15.66
N ALA A 106 3.40 -15.86 -15.77
CA ALA A 106 4.02 -16.47 -16.95
C ALA A 106 3.40 -17.87 -17.08
N GLU A 107 2.58 -18.07 -18.11
CA GLU A 107 2.13 -19.39 -18.48
C GLU A 107 3.38 -20.12 -18.95
N SER A 108 3.99 -20.89 -18.05
CA SER A 108 4.95 -21.91 -18.43
C SER A 108 4.16 -22.95 -19.21
N GLY A 109 4.12 -22.76 -20.52
CA GLY A 109 3.64 -23.74 -21.48
C GLY A 109 4.35 -25.06 -21.23
N GLY A 110 3.53 -26.11 -21.04
CA GLY A 110 4.02 -27.47 -21.16
C GLY A 110 4.44 -27.69 -22.61
N ASP A 111 5.69 -28.07 -22.82
CA ASP A 111 6.07 -28.84 -23.99
C ASP A 111 6.25 -30.27 -23.51
N GLY A 112 5.24 -31.09 -23.82
CA GLY A 112 5.35 -32.52 -23.71
C GLY A 112 6.17 -33.04 -24.88
N ARG A 113 7.34 -33.61 -24.57
CA ARG A 113 7.95 -34.71 -25.31
C ARG A 113 8.66 -35.65 -24.35
#